data_AF-A0A7S0UJT7-F1
#
_entry.id   AF-A0A7S0UJT7-F1
#
_cell.length_a   1.000
_cell.length_b   1.000
_cell.length_c   1.000
_cell.angle_alpha   90.00
_cell.angle_beta   90.00
_cell.angle_gamma   90.00
#
_symmetry.space_group_name_H-M   'P 1'
#
loop_
_entity.id
_entity.type
_entity.pdbx_description
1 polymer ?
#
loop_
_entity_poly.entity_id
_entity_poly.type
_entity_poly.pdbx_seq_one_letter_code
_entity_poly.pdbx_strand_id
1 'polypeptide(L)'
;ANNSNNNNNNNNIPEETSHLSTSSSSPDLSASLANPAVIATLKAQEAAAHLEREKRNRQSSSAAKEEVALVTSIASEILVQLPPSFDVEAALAKYPTSYLDSLSTVLVQELGRANVLLEVIRRSLQTLIRALAGLELVTSALEKVAIALSAGKVPETWLERSFPSLKPLGSYVKEVVARCGFFQRWLDSGPPNAFWISGFFFTQAFLTAAKQDFARRHKVPIDLVEFKFQIQDQYMVAEG
;
A
#
# COMPACT_ATOMS: atom_id res chain seq x y z
N ALA A 1 30.10 11.42 47.22
CA ALA A 1 30.52 11.48 48.64
C ALA A 1 29.76 12.59 49.34
N ASN A 2 29.86 12.64 50.67
CA ASN A 2 29.27 13.56 51.65
C ASN A 2 29.20 15.05 51.18
N ASN A 3 28.31 15.91 51.73
CA ASN A 3 27.85 15.87 53.12
C ASN A 3 26.42 16.37 53.38
N SER A 4 25.85 15.78 54.42
CA SER A 4 24.61 16.15 55.10
C SER A 4 24.64 17.55 55.72
N ASN A 5 23.46 18.07 56.07
CA ASN A 5 23.26 18.62 57.42
C ASN A 5 21.84 18.29 57.94
N ASN A 6 21.61 18.42 59.25
CA ASN A 6 20.65 17.56 59.97
C ASN A 6 19.80 18.32 61.04
N ASN A 7 18.81 17.61 61.61
CA ASN A 7 17.98 17.94 62.79
C ASN A 7 16.84 18.96 62.59
N ASN A 8 15.59 18.74 63.08
CA ASN A 8 15.06 18.32 64.40
C ASN A 8 15.10 19.47 65.45
N ASN A 9 14.10 19.70 66.33
CA ASN A 9 12.84 18.99 66.60
C ASN A 9 11.85 19.88 67.41
N ASN A 10 10.55 19.50 67.45
CA ASN A 10 9.56 19.74 68.54
C ASN A 10 9.18 21.23 68.89
N ASN A 11 8.03 21.56 69.51
CA ASN A 11 7.23 20.82 70.52
C ASN A 11 5.75 21.31 70.63
N ASN A 12 4.87 20.41 71.09
CA ASN A 12 3.59 20.52 71.84
C ASN A 12 2.45 21.53 71.53
N ILE A 13 1.26 20.89 71.41
CA ILE A 13 -0.15 21.31 71.62
C ILE A 13 -0.42 21.44 73.15
N PRO A 14 -1.23 22.41 73.65
CA PRO A 14 -2.71 22.27 73.81
C PRO A 14 -3.51 23.59 73.58
N GLU A 15 -4.82 23.77 73.84
CA GLU A 15 -5.88 22.99 74.54
C GLU A 15 -7.28 23.14 73.84
N GLU A 16 -8.38 23.41 74.57
CA GLU A 16 -9.78 23.13 74.16
C GLU A 16 -10.79 24.31 74.03
N THR A 17 -11.78 24.10 73.15
CA THR A 17 -13.22 24.48 73.17
C THR A 17 -13.75 25.91 73.43
N SER A 18 -14.44 26.42 72.39
CA SER A 18 -15.79 27.04 72.36
C SER A 18 -16.16 28.28 73.19
N HIS A 19 -16.81 29.26 72.52
CA HIS A 19 -18.22 29.62 72.80
C HIS A 19 -18.86 30.32 71.57
N LEU A 20 -20.15 30.70 71.67
CA LEU A 20 -21.05 30.98 70.53
C LEU A 20 -21.50 32.47 70.49
N SER A 21 -22.11 32.87 69.35
CA SER A 21 -23.18 33.90 69.22
C SER A 21 -22.87 35.29 68.60
N THR A 22 -23.06 35.37 67.28
CA THR A 22 -23.97 36.31 66.54
C THR A 22 -23.83 37.85 66.58
N SER A 23 -24.02 38.43 65.37
CA SER A 23 -24.46 39.82 65.06
C SER A 23 -23.43 40.95 65.28
N SER A 24 -23.43 42.08 64.55
CA SER A 24 -23.95 42.45 63.20
C SER A 24 -23.37 43.86 62.84
N SER A 25 -23.41 44.42 61.63
CA SER A 25 -23.96 44.03 60.31
C SER A 25 -22.79 44.00 59.28
N SER A 26 -22.86 44.13 57.94
CA SER A 26 -23.88 44.51 56.93
C SER A 26 -23.57 43.81 55.58
N PRO A 27 -24.53 43.71 54.64
CA PRO A 27 -24.28 43.10 53.32
C PRO A 27 -23.79 44.12 52.27
N ASP A 28 -22.70 43.80 51.57
CA ASP A 28 -22.18 44.61 50.45
C ASP A 28 -22.63 44.05 49.08
N LEU A 29 -22.74 44.93 48.08
CA LEU A 29 -23.37 44.67 46.79
C LEU A 29 -22.45 43.88 45.83
N SER A 30 -22.61 42.56 45.77
CA SER A 30 -21.94 41.73 44.75
C SER A 30 -22.75 40.52 44.23
N ALA A 31 -23.80 40.07 44.93
CA ALA A 31 -24.64 38.94 44.52
C ALA A 31 -25.70 39.34 43.47
N SER A 32 -25.27 39.72 42.26
CA SER A 32 -26.18 39.93 41.13
C SER A 32 -26.91 38.64 40.78
N LEU A 33 -28.25 38.65 40.77
CA LEU A 33 -29.06 37.46 40.50
C LEU A 33 -28.92 37.02 39.04
N ALA A 34 -28.02 36.08 38.79
CA ALA A 34 -28.04 35.26 37.59
C ALA A 34 -29.36 34.47 37.54
N ASN A 35 -30.33 34.97 36.77
CA ASN A 35 -31.66 34.39 36.63
C ASN A 35 -31.58 32.88 36.35
N PRO A 36 -32.26 32.00 37.11
CA PRO A 36 -32.23 30.56 36.90
C PRO A 36 -32.51 30.11 35.46
N ALA A 37 -33.35 30.85 34.71
CA ALA A 37 -33.62 30.58 33.29
C ALA A 37 -32.41 30.83 32.38
N VAL A 38 -31.53 31.80 32.72
CA VAL A 38 -30.29 32.07 31.99
C VAL A 38 -29.26 30.98 32.28
N ILE A 39 -29.13 30.56 33.55
CA ILE A 39 -28.25 29.44 33.93
C ILE A 39 -28.71 28.13 33.26
N ALA A 40 -30.01 27.87 33.20
CA ALA A 40 -30.58 26.71 32.51
C ALA A 40 -30.31 26.76 30.99
N THR A 41 -30.47 27.92 30.36
CA THR A 41 -30.17 28.12 28.93
C THR A 41 -28.70 27.85 28.61
N LEU A 42 -27.78 28.39 29.42
CA LEU A 42 -26.34 28.17 29.24
C LEU A 42 -25.97 26.69 29.35
N LYS A 43 -26.43 25.99 30.40
CA LYS A 43 -26.20 24.54 30.56
C LYS A 43 -26.80 23.71 29.42
N ALA A 44 -27.94 24.12 28.87
CA ALA A 44 -28.54 23.47 27.71
C ALA A 44 -27.69 23.65 26.43
N GLN A 45 -27.11 24.83 26.23
CA GLN A 45 -26.18 25.10 25.12
C GLN A 45 -24.86 24.31 25.26
N GLU A 46 -24.31 24.21 26.47
CA GLU A 46 -23.13 23.38 26.76
C GLU A 46 -23.39 21.89 26.48
N ALA A 47 -24.52 21.36 26.96
CA ALA A 47 -24.93 19.97 26.72
C ALA A 47 -25.16 19.68 25.23
N ALA A 48 -25.79 20.60 24.49
CA ALA A 48 -25.95 20.48 23.04
C ALA A 48 -24.61 20.50 22.30
N ALA A 49 -23.68 21.39 22.68
CA ALA A 49 -22.34 21.45 22.11
C ALA A 49 -21.53 20.17 22.37
N HIS A 50 -21.67 19.56 23.54
CA HIS A 50 -21.06 18.26 23.85
C HIS A 50 -21.64 17.15 22.97
N LEU A 51 -22.96 17.07 22.83
CA LEU A 51 -23.64 16.08 22.00
C LEU A 51 -23.24 16.20 20.51
N GLU A 52 -23.14 17.40 19.96
CA GLU A 52 -22.68 17.62 18.58
C GLU A 52 -21.18 17.39 18.39
N ARG A 53 -20.38 17.38 19.47
CA ARG A 53 -18.98 16.93 19.42
C ARG A 53 -18.89 15.40 19.43
N GLU A 54 -19.67 14.73 20.27
CA GLU A 54 -19.77 13.26 20.27
C GLU A 54 -20.27 12.71 18.95
N LYS A 55 -21.35 13.27 18.38
CA LYS A 55 -21.88 12.86 17.07
C LYS A 55 -20.79 12.91 16.00
N ARG A 56 -20.07 14.03 15.87
CA ARG A 56 -18.96 14.18 14.90
C ARG A 56 -17.83 13.17 15.12
N ASN A 57 -17.42 12.94 16.37
CA ASN A 57 -16.41 11.92 16.67
C ASN A 57 -16.88 10.48 16.34
N ARG A 58 -18.15 10.16 16.56
CA ARG A 58 -18.73 8.87 16.15
C ARG A 58 -18.76 8.77 14.62
N GLN A 59 -19.20 9.82 13.92
CA GLN A 59 -19.24 9.91 12.45
C GLN A 59 -17.86 9.66 11.82
N SER A 60 -16.83 10.36 12.28
CA SER A 60 -15.46 10.17 11.76
C SER A 60 -14.89 8.79 12.09
N SER A 61 -15.20 8.24 13.27
CA SER A 61 -14.81 6.87 13.63
C SER A 61 -15.51 5.77 12.80
N SER A 62 -16.67 6.09 12.19
CA SER A 62 -17.36 5.18 11.25
C SER A 62 -16.69 5.24 9.89
N ALA A 63 -16.55 6.44 9.32
CA ALA A 63 -15.92 6.66 8.01
C ALA A 63 -14.49 6.07 7.95
N ALA A 64 -13.70 6.24 9.02
CA ALA A 64 -12.36 5.64 9.10
C ALA A 64 -12.39 4.10 9.10
N LYS A 65 -13.37 3.46 9.76
CA LYS A 65 -13.53 2.00 9.74
C LYS A 65 -14.00 1.50 8.37
N GLU A 66 -14.87 2.26 7.71
CA GLU A 66 -15.37 1.98 6.36
C GLU A 66 -14.23 2.05 5.32
N GLU A 67 -13.37 3.07 5.40
CA GLU A 67 -12.16 3.18 4.56
C GLU A 67 -11.17 2.03 4.83
N VAL A 68 -10.89 1.72 6.10
CA VAL A 68 -10.01 0.59 6.48
C VAL A 68 -10.55 -0.74 5.96
N ALA A 69 -11.87 -0.97 6.06
CA ALA A 69 -12.52 -2.18 5.53
C ALA A 69 -12.43 -2.25 4.00
N LEU A 70 -12.67 -1.13 3.30
CA LEU A 70 -12.55 -1.04 1.85
C LEU A 70 -11.13 -1.35 1.36
N VAL A 71 -10.11 -0.72 1.95
CA VAL A 71 -8.70 -0.94 1.57
C VAL A 71 -8.26 -2.38 1.90
N THR A 72 -8.70 -2.93 3.03
CA THR A 72 -8.44 -4.34 3.39
C THR A 72 -9.08 -5.30 2.39
N SER A 73 -10.30 -5.02 1.93
CA SER A 73 -11.01 -5.80 0.91
C SER A 73 -10.27 -5.78 -0.43
N ILE A 74 -9.91 -4.58 -0.93
CA ILE A 74 -9.14 -4.41 -2.18
C ILE A 74 -7.79 -5.14 -2.11
N ALA A 75 -7.06 -4.99 -1.00
CA ALA A 75 -5.78 -5.67 -0.80
C ALA A 75 -5.93 -7.20 -0.82
N SER A 76 -6.99 -7.73 -0.22
CA SER A 76 -7.29 -9.17 -0.18
C SER A 76 -7.71 -9.71 -1.55
N GLU A 77 -8.56 -8.98 -2.29
CA GLU A 77 -9.02 -9.37 -3.63
C GLU A 77 -7.85 -9.43 -4.63
N ILE A 78 -6.92 -8.47 -4.55
CA ILE A 78 -5.72 -8.46 -5.39
C ILE A 78 -4.80 -9.63 -5.02
N LEU A 79 -4.58 -9.90 -3.73
CA LEU A 79 -3.75 -11.03 -3.28
C LEU A 79 -4.26 -12.39 -3.79
N VAL A 80 -5.57 -12.58 -3.89
CA VAL A 80 -6.20 -13.80 -4.45
C VAL A 80 -6.02 -13.89 -5.98
N GLN A 81 -5.90 -12.76 -6.69
CA GLN A 81 -5.67 -12.72 -8.13
C GLN A 81 -4.20 -12.93 -8.54
N LEU A 82 -3.23 -12.74 -7.63
CA LEU A 82 -1.81 -12.85 -7.98
C LEU A 82 -1.38 -14.32 -8.21
N PRO A 83 -0.74 -14.65 -9.35
CA PRO A 83 -0.17 -15.97 -9.56
C PRO A 83 0.98 -16.26 -8.58
N PRO A 84 1.31 -17.55 -8.35
CA PRO A 84 2.53 -17.92 -7.62
C PRO A 84 3.77 -17.34 -8.30
N SER A 85 4.84 -17.18 -7.53
CA SER A 85 6.15 -16.83 -8.09
C SER A 85 6.69 -18.01 -8.91
N PHE A 86 7.32 -17.72 -10.04
CA PHE A 86 7.94 -18.71 -10.92
C PHE A 86 9.16 -19.36 -10.26
N ASP A 87 9.35 -20.66 -10.50
CA ASP A 87 10.63 -21.32 -10.21
C ASP A 87 11.64 -20.97 -11.32
N VAL A 88 12.53 -20.03 -11.02
CA VAL A 88 13.55 -19.53 -11.95
C VAL A 88 14.69 -20.55 -12.12
N GLU A 89 14.93 -21.43 -11.14
CA GLU A 89 15.96 -22.46 -11.21
C GLU A 89 15.49 -23.62 -12.11
N ALA A 90 14.26 -24.10 -11.92
CA ALA A 90 13.65 -25.07 -12.84
C ALA A 90 13.46 -24.47 -14.26
N ALA A 91 13.12 -23.19 -14.38
CA ALA A 91 13.06 -22.51 -15.67
C ALA A 91 14.43 -22.46 -16.37
N LEU A 92 15.51 -22.16 -15.63
CA LEU A 92 16.87 -22.17 -16.17
C LEU A 92 17.35 -23.58 -16.53
N ALA A 93 16.93 -24.61 -15.78
CA ALA A 93 17.22 -26.01 -16.11
C ALA A 93 16.48 -26.47 -17.38
N LYS A 94 15.24 -26.01 -17.62
CA LYS A 94 14.45 -26.31 -18.82
C LYS A 94 14.88 -25.48 -20.04
N TYR A 95 15.29 -24.22 -19.83
CA TYR A 95 15.71 -23.26 -20.84
C TYR A 95 17.13 -22.73 -20.55
N PRO A 96 18.17 -23.58 -20.68
CA PRO A 96 19.54 -23.21 -20.35
C PRO A 96 20.05 -22.08 -21.25
N THR A 97 20.70 -21.09 -20.64
CA THR A 97 21.23 -19.91 -21.36
C THR A 97 22.36 -20.29 -22.32
N SER A 98 22.02 -20.57 -23.57
CA SER A 98 22.93 -20.99 -24.63
C SER A 98 23.29 -19.83 -25.55
N TYR A 99 24.51 -19.83 -26.09
CA TYR A 99 24.88 -18.89 -27.16
C TYR A 99 24.02 -19.06 -28.43
N LEU A 100 23.34 -20.21 -28.62
CA LEU A 100 22.48 -20.44 -29.78
C LEU A 100 20.98 -20.16 -29.53
N ASP A 101 20.62 -19.75 -28.32
CA ASP A 101 19.24 -19.43 -27.92
C ASP A 101 19.22 -18.25 -26.94
N SER A 102 19.21 -17.04 -27.50
CA SER A 102 19.05 -15.83 -26.69
C SER A 102 17.62 -15.66 -26.17
N LEU A 103 16.61 -16.22 -26.83
CA LEU A 103 15.21 -16.15 -26.37
C LEU A 103 14.99 -16.91 -25.05
N SER A 104 15.61 -18.08 -24.85
CA SER A 104 15.66 -18.76 -23.54
C SER A 104 16.25 -17.87 -22.45
N THR A 105 17.32 -17.13 -22.77
CA THR A 105 17.93 -16.16 -21.83
C THR A 105 17.00 -15.00 -21.50
N VAL A 106 16.19 -14.53 -22.45
CA VAL A 106 15.16 -13.51 -22.20
C VAL A 106 14.06 -14.06 -21.31
N LEU A 107 13.54 -15.27 -21.56
CA LEU A 107 12.49 -15.88 -20.74
C LEU A 107 12.90 -15.93 -19.27
N VAL A 108 14.05 -16.53 -18.94
CA VAL A 108 14.52 -16.67 -17.55
C VAL A 108 14.65 -15.30 -16.86
N GLN A 109 15.13 -14.27 -17.56
CA GLN A 109 15.21 -12.92 -17.00
C GLN A 109 13.83 -12.26 -16.79
N GLU A 110 12.88 -12.47 -17.70
CA GLU A 110 11.52 -11.92 -17.59
C GLU A 110 10.73 -12.58 -16.45
N LEU A 111 10.90 -13.89 -16.23
CA LEU A 111 10.37 -14.61 -15.06
C LEU A 111 10.95 -14.02 -13.76
N GLY A 112 12.25 -13.72 -13.73
CA GLY A 112 12.90 -13.04 -12.62
C GLY A 112 12.34 -11.62 -12.35
N ARG A 113 12.11 -10.83 -13.41
CA ARG A 113 11.48 -9.49 -13.30
C ARG A 113 10.05 -9.59 -12.78
N ALA A 114 9.26 -10.54 -13.30
CA ALA A 114 7.91 -10.80 -12.83
C ALA A 114 7.87 -11.18 -11.35
N ASN A 115 8.77 -12.07 -10.89
CA ASN A 115 8.89 -12.43 -9.47
C ASN A 115 9.20 -11.24 -8.57
N VAL A 116 10.12 -10.36 -8.99
CA VAL A 116 10.45 -9.13 -8.24
C VAL A 116 9.23 -8.20 -8.10
N LEU A 117 8.39 -8.09 -9.13
CA LEU A 117 7.14 -7.34 -9.04
C LEU A 117 6.11 -8.04 -8.14
N LEU A 118 5.85 -9.34 -8.38
CA LEU A 118 4.87 -10.12 -7.62
C LEU A 118 5.16 -10.11 -6.11
N GLU A 119 6.43 -10.21 -5.73
CA GLU A 119 6.86 -10.15 -4.32
C GLU A 119 6.64 -8.75 -3.71
N VAL A 120 6.98 -7.68 -4.43
CA VAL A 120 6.75 -6.31 -3.95
C VAL A 120 5.26 -6.01 -3.76
N ILE A 121 4.41 -6.44 -4.71
CA ILE A 121 2.95 -6.34 -4.58
C ILE A 121 2.50 -7.15 -3.35
N ARG A 122 2.77 -8.47 -3.34
CA ARG A 122 2.32 -9.42 -2.32
C ARG A 122 2.70 -8.98 -0.91
N ARG A 123 3.97 -8.68 -0.68
CA ARG A 123 4.48 -8.25 0.63
C ARG A 123 3.86 -6.93 1.08
N SER A 124 3.72 -5.94 0.18
CA SER A 124 3.12 -4.65 0.52
C SER A 124 1.65 -4.77 0.95
N LEU A 125 0.88 -5.64 0.28
CA LEU A 125 -0.52 -5.89 0.62
C LEU A 125 -0.67 -6.69 1.93
N GLN A 126 0.19 -7.69 2.15
CA GLN A 126 0.19 -8.49 3.39
C GLN A 126 0.55 -7.64 4.62
N THR A 127 1.59 -6.81 4.53
CA THR A 127 1.94 -5.85 5.60
C THR A 127 0.87 -4.78 5.76
N LEU A 128 0.21 -4.32 4.69
CA LEU A 128 -0.91 -3.37 4.80
C LEU A 128 -2.07 -3.97 5.60
N ILE A 129 -2.54 -5.17 5.24
CA ILE A 129 -3.63 -5.86 5.96
C ILE A 129 -3.26 -6.07 7.43
N ARG A 130 -2.01 -6.45 7.74
CA ARG A 130 -1.55 -6.64 9.12
C ARG A 130 -1.46 -5.32 9.89
N ALA A 131 -0.99 -4.23 9.28
CA ALA A 131 -0.95 -2.92 9.94
C ALA A 131 -2.35 -2.33 10.17
N LEU A 132 -3.27 -2.49 9.21
CA LEU A 132 -4.68 -2.12 9.35
C LEU A 132 -5.40 -2.92 10.45
N ALA A 133 -4.97 -4.16 10.69
CA ALA A 133 -5.41 -4.98 11.83
C ALA A 133 -4.69 -4.65 13.16
N GLY A 134 -3.80 -3.65 13.20
CA GLY A 134 -3.03 -3.26 14.39
C GLY A 134 -1.89 -4.23 14.76
N LEU A 135 -1.51 -5.14 13.86
CA LEU A 135 -0.48 -6.17 14.07
C LEU A 135 0.92 -5.77 13.58
N GLU A 136 1.03 -4.67 12.84
CA GLU A 136 2.29 -4.05 12.41
C GLU A 136 2.19 -2.52 12.49
N LEU A 137 3.32 -1.83 12.59
CA LEU A 137 3.36 -0.36 12.60
C LEU A 137 3.02 0.17 11.20
N VAL A 138 2.01 1.05 11.13
CA VAL A 138 1.74 1.84 9.93
C VAL A 138 2.93 2.78 9.69
N THR A 139 3.51 2.71 8.49
CA THR A 139 4.62 3.58 8.06
C THR A 139 4.18 4.45 6.89
N SER A 140 4.85 5.58 6.66
CA SER A 140 4.52 6.50 5.55
C SER A 140 4.61 5.88 4.16
N ALA A 141 5.44 4.84 3.98
CA ALA A 141 5.45 4.04 2.76
C ALA A 141 4.16 3.20 2.60
N LEU A 142 3.59 2.72 3.70
CA LEU A 142 2.38 1.91 3.75
C LEU A 142 1.10 2.76 3.63
N GLU A 143 1.11 3.96 4.22
CA GLU A 143 0.07 4.98 4.03
C GLU A 143 -0.07 5.35 2.55
N LYS A 144 1.05 5.57 1.85
CA LYS A 144 1.06 5.81 0.39
C LYS A 144 0.43 4.66 -0.39
N VAL A 145 0.65 3.40 0.01
CA VAL A 145 -0.02 2.25 -0.62
C VAL A 145 -1.53 2.30 -0.33
N ALA A 146 -1.95 2.51 0.92
CA ALA A 146 -3.37 2.59 1.29
C ALA A 146 -4.11 3.68 0.50
N ILE A 147 -3.54 4.89 0.42
CA ILE A 147 -4.09 6.04 -0.33
C ILE A 147 -4.14 5.77 -1.83
N ALA A 148 -3.14 5.08 -2.40
CA ALA A 148 -3.17 4.69 -3.80
C ALA A 148 -4.30 3.67 -4.07
N LEU A 149 -4.47 2.67 -3.21
CA LEU A 149 -5.52 1.65 -3.34
C LEU A 149 -6.93 2.25 -3.19
N SER A 150 -7.19 3.10 -2.19
CA SER A 150 -8.50 3.76 -2.03
C SER A 150 -8.82 4.73 -3.18
N ALA A 151 -7.79 5.35 -3.78
CA ALA A 151 -7.93 6.16 -4.99
C ALA A 151 -8.01 5.35 -6.31
N GLY A 152 -7.99 4.02 -6.27
CA GLY A 152 -8.03 3.15 -7.46
C GLY A 152 -6.79 3.24 -8.36
N LYS A 153 -5.65 3.67 -7.80
CA LYS A 153 -4.37 3.87 -8.49
C LYS A 153 -3.37 2.77 -8.15
N VAL A 154 -2.38 2.58 -9.02
CA VAL A 154 -1.23 1.70 -8.75
C VAL A 154 -0.25 2.42 -7.81
N PRO A 155 0.20 1.81 -6.72
CA PRO A 155 1.26 2.35 -5.88
C PRO A 155 2.57 2.56 -6.65
N GLU A 156 3.24 3.69 -6.38
CA GLU A 156 4.51 4.09 -7.01
C GLU A 156 5.61 3.03 -6.85
N THR A 157 5.70 2.42 -5.67
CA THR A 157 6.64 1.34 -5.33
C THR A 157 6.42 0.05 -6.13
N TRP A 158 5.24 -0.15 -6.72
CA TRP A 158 5.01 -1.25 -7.67
C TRP A 158 5.47 -0.84 -9.06
N LEU A 159 5.19 0.40 -9.48
CA LEU A 159 5.58 0.95 -10.79
C LEU A 159 7.11 1.01 -10.96
N GLU A 160 7.86 1.33 -9.88
CA GLU A 160 9.34 1.24 -9.82
C GLU A 160 9.91 -0.12 -10.23
N ARG A 161 9.12 -1.20 -10.15
CA ARG A 161 9.52 -2.59 -10.41
C ARG A 161 8.72 -3.21 -11.56
N SER A 162 7.98 -2.40 -12.31
CA SER A 162 7.01 -2.82 -13.32
C SER A 162 7.44 -2.45 -14.74
N PHE A 163 6.70 -2.98 -15.72
CA PHE A 163 6.54 -2.35 -17.03
C PHE A 163 5.86 -0.96 -16.89
N PRO A 164 6.14 0.01 -17.78
CA PRO A 164 5.46 1.30 -17.80
C PRO A 164 3.94 1.15 -17.99
N SER A 165 3.14 1.79 -17.14
CA SER A 165 1.68 1.77 -17.24
C SER A 165 1.03 3.04 -16.67
N LEU A 166 -0.10 3.43 -17.26
CA LEU A 166 -0.98 4.50 -16.78
C LEU A 166 -2.40 3.98 -16.48
N LYS A 167 -2.56 2.65 -16.33
CA LYS A 167 -3.86 2.01 -16.10
C LYS A 167 -4.34 2.19 -14.65
N PRO A 168 -5.66 2.27 -14.41
CA PRO A 168 -6.21 2.17 -13.06
C PRO A 168 -5.96 0.78 -12.47
N LEU A 169 -5.94 0.70 -11.14
CA LEU A 169 -5.50 -0.46 -10.35
C LEU A 169 -6.03 -1.82 -10.84
N GLY A 170 -7.35 -1.97 -11.00
CA GLY A 170 -7.93 -3.24 -11.44
C GLY A 170 -7.54 -3.66 -12.86
N SER A 171 -7.33 -2.69 -13.77
CA SER A 171 -6.86 -2.95 -15.13
C SER A 171 -5.34 -3.22 -15.19
N TYR A 172 -4.58 -2.66 -14.25
CA TYR A 172 -3.16 -2.96 -14.06
C TYR A 172 -2.96 -4.37 -13.49
N VAL A 173 -3.68 -4.77 -12.44
CA VAL A 173 -3.60 -6.11 -11.84
C VAL A 173 -3.93 -7.19 -12.87
N LYS A 174 -5.01 -7.01 -13.64
CA LYS A 174 -5.36 -7.90 -14.77
C LYS A 174 -4.25 -8.01 -15.82
N GLU A 175 -3.51 -6.93 -16.07
CA GLU A 175 -2.36 -6.96 -16.98
C GLU A 175 -1.15 -7.70 -16.37
N VAL A 176 -0.84 -7.52 -15.07
CA VAL A 176 0.21 -8.30 -14.38
C VAL A 176 -0.10 -9.79 -14.47
N VAL A 177 -1.34 -10.19 -14.18
CA VAL A 177 -1.79 -11.59 -14.29
C VAL A 177 -1.68 -12.10 -15.74
N ALA A 178 -2.12 -11.32 -16.72
CA ALA A 178 -2.04 -11.71 -18.14
C ALA A 178 -0.60 -11.87 -18.63
N ARG A 179 0.33 -11.00 -18.20
CA ARG A 179 1.76 -11.10 -18.52
C ARG A 179 2.39 -12.35 -17.90
N CYS A 180 2.09 -12.62 -16.63
CA CYS A 180 2.54 -13.85 -15.98
C CYS A 180 1.98 -15.09 -16.71
N GLY A 181 0.70 -15.09 -17.09
CA GLY A 181 0.09 -16.17 -17.87
C GLY A 181 0.70 -16.35 -19.27
N PHE A 182 1.16 -15.28 -19.93
CA PHE A 182 1.91 -15.35 -21.19
C PHE A 182 3.26 -16.06 -20.99
N PHE A 183 4.05 -15.65 -19.99
CA PHE A 183 5.33 -16.29 -19.71
C PHE A 183 5.18 -17.71 -19.17
N GLN A 184 4.12 -18.03 -18.42
CA GLN A 184 3.80 -19.39 -17.98
C GLN A 184 3.52 -20.31 -19.18
N ARG A 185 2.69 -19.89 -20.15
CA ARG A 185 2.44 -20.69 -21.36
C ARG A 185 3.70 -20.94 -22.18
N TRP A 186 4.63 -19.97 -22.24
CA TRP A 186 5.95 -20.18 -22.85
C TRP A 186 6.79 -21.17 -22.04
N LEU A 187 6.88 -20.98 -20.71
CA LEU A 187 7.60 -21.88 -19.80
C LEU A 187 7.10 -23.33 -19.90
N ASP A 188 5.79 -23.54 -20.07
CA ASP A 188 5.19 -24.87 -20.20
C ASP A 188 5.37 -25.46 -21.61
N SER A 189 4.87 -24.77 -22.64
CA SER A 189 4.65 -25.31 -23.99
C SER A 189 5.71 -24.94 -25.03
N GLY A 190 6.68 -24.09 -24.70
CA GLY A 190 7.67 -23.56 -25.64
C GLY A 190 7.31 -22.19 -26.23
N PRO A 191 8.19 -21.60 -27.04
CA PRO A 191 8.01 -20.24 -27.56
C PRO A 191 6.76 -20.12 -28.44
N PRO A 192 5.92 -19.07 -28.25
CA PRO A 192 4.71 -18.90 -29.04
C PRO A 192 5.01 -18.45 -30.48
N ASN A 193 4.14 -18.84 -31.43
CA ASN A 193 4.24 -18.40 -32.83
C ASN A 193 4.03 -16.88 -32.99
N ALA A 194 3.31 -16.24 -32.06
CA ALA A 194 3.10 -14.80 -32.01
C ALA A 194 3.41 -14.28 -30.59
N PHE A 195 4.33 -13.31 -30.50
CA PHE A 195 4.76 -12.73 -29.22
C PHE A 195 3.95 -11.49 -28.88
N TRP A 196 3.46 -11.39 -27.64
CA TRP A 196 2.89 -10.15 -27.11
C TRP A 196 4.02 -9.17 -26.75
N ILE A 197 4.54 -8.45 -27.75
CA ILE A 197 5.75 -7.60 -27.63
C ILE A 197 5.65 -6.56 -26.50
N SER A 198 4.47 -5.97 -26.28
CA SER A 198 4.23 -5.03 -25.18
C SER A 198 3.99 -5.70 -23.82
N GLY A 199 3.79 -7.02 -23.78
CA GLY A 199 3.67 -7.84 -22.56
C GLY A 199 5.00 -8.11 -21.84
N PHE A 200 6.13 -7.86 -22.50
CA PHE A 200 7.46 -7.89 -21.87
C PHE A 200 7.65 -6.75 -20.87
N PHE A 201 8.40 -7.02 -19.80
CA PHE A 201 8.94 -6.05 -18.85
C PHE A 201 10.14 -5.31 -19.48
N PHE A 202 10.98 -6.01 -20.25
CA PHE A 202 12.11 -5.40 -20.96
C PHE A 202 12.17 -5.78 -22.45
N THR A 203 11.25 -5.22 -23.23
CA THR A 203 11.08 -5.47 -24.67
C THR A 203 12.37 -5.33 -25.51
N GLN A 204 13.30 -4.46 -25.13
CA GLN A 204 14.57 -4.28 -25.85
C GLN A 204 15.47 -5.54 -25.81
N ALA A 205 15.46 -6.31 -24.72
CA ALA A 205 16.15 -7.60 -24.68
C ALA A 205 15.51 -8.62 -25.62
N PHE A 206 14.17 -8.68 -25.68
CA PHE A 206 13.45 -9.54 -26.64
C PHE A 206 13.80 -9.20 -28.10
N LEU A 207 13.72 -7.92 -28.48
CA LEU A 207 14.05 -7.49 -29.84
C LEU A 207 15.52 -7.79 -30.21
N THR A 208 16.43 -7.60 -29.24
CA THR A 208 17.86 -7.93 -29.42
C THR A 208 18.08 -9.43 -29.56
N ALA A 209 17.42 -10.26 -28.74
CA ALA A 209 17.50 -11.71 -28.80
C ALA A 209 16.95 -12.27 -30.12
N ALA A 210 15.79 -11.78 -30.58
CA ALA A 210 15.23 -12.15 -31.88
C ALA A 210 16.17 -11.80 -33.04
N LYS A 211 16.82 -10.62 -33.01
CA LYS A 211 17.89 -10.27 -33.95
C LYS A 211 19.09 -11.22 -33.87
N GLN A 212 19.55 -11.57 -32.67
CA GLN A 212 20.70 -12.45 -32.45
C GLN A 212 20.43 -13.88 -32.98
N ASP A 213 19.27 -14.45 -32.68
CA ASP A 213 18.94 -15.82 -33.08
C ASP A 213 18.66 -15.93 -34.59
N PHE A 214 18.13 -14.88 -35.21
CA PHE A 214 18.10 -14.76 -36.68
C PHE A 214 19.52 -14.66 -37.26
N ALA A 215 20.36 -13.74 -36.76
CA ALA A 215 21.72 -13.52 -37.24
C ALA A 215 22.56 -14.81 -37.21
N ARG A 216 22.50 -15.55 -36.09
CA ARG A 216 23.18 -16.85 -35.91
C ARG A 216 22.65 -17.91 -36.86
N ARG A 217 21.32 -18.06 -36.98
CA ARG A 217 20.66 -19.04 -37.87
C ARG A 217 21.04 -18.85 -39.33
N HIS A 218 21.13 -17.59 -39.77
CA HIS A 218 21.49 -17.23 -41.14
C HIS A 218 22.99 -16.98 -41.35
N LYS A 219 23.82 -17.11 -40.30
CA LYS A 219 25.28 -16.88 -40.30
C LYS A 219 25.71 -15.50 -40.82
N VAL A 220 24.93 -14.47 -40.49
CA VAL A 220 25.20 -13.06 -40.85
C VAL A 220 25.56 -12.22 -39.61
N PRO A 221 26.34 -11.13 -39.74
CA PRO A 221 26.53 -10.16 -38.66
C PRO A 221 25.19 -9.54 -38.23
N ILE A 222 25.00 -9.34 -36.91
CA ILE A 222 23.79 -8.75 -36.33
C ILE A 222 23.54 -7.30 -36.79
N ASP A 223 24.61 -6.60 -37.16
CA ASP A 223 24.55 -5.22 -37.65
C ASP A 223 23.96 -5.10 -39.06
N LEU A 224 23.87 -6.22 -39.79
CA LEU A 224 23.18 -6.33 -41.10
C LEU A 224 21.75 -6.87 -40.98
N VAL A 225 21.24 -7.06 -39.76
CA VAL A 225 19.88 -7.57 -39.51
C VAL A 225 18.98 -6.43 -39.03
N GLU A 226 17.90 -6.16 -39.74
CA GLU A 226 16.90 -5.14 -39.36
C GLU A 226 15.49 -5.71 -39.35
N PHE A 227 14.60 -5.10 -38.55
CA PHE A 227 13.19 -5.44 -38.56
C PHE A 227 12.50 -4.76 -39.74
N LYS A 228 12.04 -5.55 -40.71
CA LYS A 228 11.13 -5.09 -41.75
C LYS A 228 9.68 -5.21 -41.27
N PHE A 229 8.92 -4.14 -41.42
CA PHE A 229 7.51 -4.09 -41.04
C PHE A 229 6.60 -4.07 -42.28
N GLN A 230 5.40 -4.62 -42.16
CA GLN A 230 4.30 -4.46 -43.10
C GLN A 230 3.08 -3.99 -42.32
N ILE A 231 2.50 -2.85 -42.70
CA ILE A 231 1.24 -2.38 -42.13
C ILE A 231 0.12 -3.25 -42.71
N GLN A 232 -0.83 -3.65 -41.87
CA GLN A 232 -2.03 -4.38 -42.26
C GLN A 232 -3.26 -3.58 -41.79
N ASP A 233 -4.24 -3.40 -42.67
CA ASP A 233 -5.42 -2.57 -42.40
C ASP A 233 -6.48 -3.27 -41.51
N GLN A 234 -6.23 -4.52 -41.12
CA GLN A 234 -7.13 -5.34 -40.31
C GLN A 234 -6.37 -6.11 -39.23
N TYR A 235 -6.97 -6.23 -38.04
CA TYR A 235 -6.46 -7.07 -36.96
C TYR A 235 -6.76 -8.55 -37.25
N MET A 236 -5.74 -9.30 -37.67
CA MET A 236 -5.81 -10.76 -37.69
C MET A 236 -5.92 -11.27 -36.25
N VAL A 237 -7.06 -11.87 -35.89
CA VAL A 237 -7.21 -12.59 -34.62
C VAL A 237 -6.41 -13.89 -34.74
N ALA A 238 -5.33 -14.00 -33.98
CA ALA A 238 -4.55 -15.22 -33.90
C ALA A 238 -5.24 -16.21 -32.95
N GLU A 239 -5.95 -17.18 -33.51
CA GLU A 239 -6.38 -18.38 -32.77
C GLU A 239 -5.16 -19.32 -32.61
N GLY A 240 -4.89 -19.74 -31.37
CA GLY A 240 -3.70 -20.51 -30.99
C GLY A 240 -3.44 -20.49 -29.48
#